data_AF-A0A3P7M2Z3-F1
#
_entry.id   AF-A0A3P7M2Z3-F1
#
_cell.length_a   1.000
_cell.length_b   1.000
_cell.length_c   1.000
_cell.angle_alpha   90.00
_cell.angle_beta   90.00
_cell.angle_gamma   90.00
#
_symmetry.space_group_name_H-M   'P 1'
#
loop_
_entity.id
_entity.type
_entity.pdbx_description
1 polymer ?
#
loop_
_entity_poly.entity_id
_entity_poly.type
_entity_poly.pdbx_seq_one_letter_code
_entity_poly.pdbx_strand_id
1 'polypeptide(L)'
;MAISAEQLQAIMQQQQHQQQQQQFEVAQLKMAETMMQKFSLHLPAAESPGKQSSSVDAAAASITEFHHDPDFGVTFEAWFKRWEDIFHVEFAYTDDVWKVRLLLHKLGTKEHERYADIILPENPRDFTFDATVNRLSEIF
;
A
#
# COMPACT_ATOMS: atom_id res chain seq x y z
N MET A 1 -34.58 48.18 42.05
CA MET A 1 -34.79 48.55 40.63
C MET A 1 -35.65 47.47 40.01
N ALA A 2 -36.87 47.79 39.59
CA ALA A 2 -37.78 46.83 38.98
C ALA A 2 -37.41 46.65 37.50
N ILE A 3 -37.30 45.41 37.04
CA ILE A 3 -37.10 45.09 35.63
C ILE A 3 -38.40 45.42 34.92
N SER A 4 -38.41 46.47 34.09
CA SER A 4 -39.58 46.87 33.31
C SER A 4 -39.95 45.78 32.29
N ALA A 5 -41.23 45.70 31.90
CA ALA A 5 -41.73 44.70 30.96
C ALA A 5 -40.97 44.68 29.61
N GLU A 6 -40.54 45.86 29.13
CA GLU A 6 -39.72 45.99 27.93
C GLU A 6 -38.33 45.34 28.07
N GLN A 7 -37.76 45.41 29.27
CA GLN A 7 -36.46 44.81 29.58
C GLN A 7 -36.56 43.27 29.61
N LEU A 8 -37.67 42.74 30.14
CA LEU A 8 -37.97 41.31 30.11
C LEU A 8 -38.17 40.80 28.66
N GLN A 9 -38.83 41.59 27.82
CA GLN A 9 -39.06 41.26 26.41
C GLN A 9 -37.75 41.28 25.61
N ALA A 10 -36.87 42.25 25.88
CA ALA A 10 -35.54 42.31 25.26
C ALA A 10 -34.67 41.10 25.63
N ILE A 11 -34.70 40.67 26.90
CA ILE A 11 -33.98 39.47 27.37
C ILE A 11 -34.51 38.22 26.66
N MET A 12 -35.83 38.08 26.51
CA MET A 12 -36.43 36.92 25.85
C MET A 12 -36.08 36.86 24.37
N GLN A 13 -36.09 37.99 23.67
CA GLN A 13 -35.65 38.04 22.26
C GLN A 13 -34.16 37.77 22.10
N GLN A 14 -33.32 38.28 23.01
CA GLN A 14 -31.90 37.99 23.03
C GLN A 14 -31.63 36.48 23.24
N GLN A 15 -32.37 35.84 24.14
CA GLN A 15 -32.25 34.41 24.40
C GLN A 15 -32.66 33.55 23.20
N GLN A 16 -33.74 33.94 22.49
CA GLN A 16 -34.15 33.27 21.25
C GLN A 16 -33.08 33.38 20.15
N HIS A 17 -32.51 34.58 19.97
CA HIS A 17 -31.48 34.80 18.95
C HIS A 17 -30.21 33.98 19.25
N GLN A 18 -29.79 33.96 20.52
CA GLN A 18 -28.63 33.20 20.95
C GLN A 18 -28.83 31.68 20.83
N GLN A 19 -30.05 31.19 21.03
CA GLN A 19 -30.38 29.77 20.81
C GLN A 19 -30.33 29.41 19.32
N GLN A 20 -30.79 30.30 18.44
CA GLN A 20 -30.76 30.07 16.99
C GLN A 20 -29.33 30.07 16.44
N GLN A 21 -28.46 30.96 16.92
CA GLN A 21 -27.03 30.95 16.57
C GLN A 21 -26.33 29.65 16.98
N GLN A 22 -26.56 29.17 18.21
CA GLN A 22 -25.98 27.90 18.67
C GLN A 22 -26.43 26.70 17.83
N GLN A 23 -27.71 26.65 17.44
CA GLN A 23 -28.18 25.56 16.58
C GLN A 23 -27.52 25.57 15.20
N PHE A 24 -27.27 26.74 14.63
CA PHE A 24 -26.57 26.86 13.36
C PHE A 24 -25.11 26.38 13.48
N GLU A 25 -24.42 26.76 14.56
CA GLU A 25 -23.04 26.34 14.81
C GLU A 25 -22.93 24.83 15.04
N VAL A 26 -23.83 24.24 15.85
CA VAL A 26 -23.91 22.78 16.06
C VAL A 26 -24.25 22.06 14.75
N ALA A 27 -25.11 22.63 13.91
CA ALA A 27 -25.43 22.06 12.61
C ALA A 27 -24.23 22.08 11.66
N GLN A 28 -23.46 23.17 11.64
CA GLN A 28 -22.21 23.24 10.88
C GLN A 28 -21.18 22.24 11.40
N LEU A 29 -20.98 22.14 12.71
CA LEU A 29 -20.07 21.14 13.31
C LEU A 29 -20.50 19.71 12.98
N LYS A 30 -21.78 19.37 13.12
CA LYS A 30 -22.29 18.04 12.75
C LYS A 30 -22.13 17.76 11.26
N MET A 31 -22.34 18.76 10.40
CA MET A 31 -22.13 18.61 8.97
C MET A 31 -20.65 18.39 8.66
N ALA A 32 -19.74 19.16 9.26
CA ALA A 32 -18.30 19.01 9.12
C ALA A 32 -17.82 17.64 9.65
N GLU A 33 -18.33 17.20 10.81
CA GLU A 33 -18.05 15.88 11.38
C GLU A 33 -18.59 14.77 10.47
N THR A 34 -19.80 14.92 9.91
CA THR A 34 -20.36 13.96 8.96
C THR A 34 -19.55 13.91 7.67
N MET A 35 -19.06 15.04 7.17
CA MET A 35 -18.15 15.05 6.02
C MET A 35 -16.84 14.36 6.38
N MET A 36 -16.23 14.70 7.52
CA MET A 36 -14.97 14.10 7.99
C MET A 36 -15.10 12.60 8.24
N GLN A 37 -16.24 12.14 8.77
CA GLN A 37 -16.58 10.73 8.94
C GLN A 37 -16.81 10.05 7.58
N LYS A 38 -17.49 10.69 6.62
CA LYS A 38 -17.68 10.13 5.27
C LYS A 38 -16.37 10.07 4.48
N PHE A 39 -15.46 11.02 4.70
CA PHE A 39 -14.09 10.96 4.19
C PHE A 39 -13.26 9.89 4.93
N SER A 40 -13.45 9.71 6.25
CA SER A 40 -12.81 8.65 7.03
C SER A 40 -13.34 7.25 6.71
N LEU A 41 -14.61 7.09 6.33
CA LEU A 41 -15.16 5.81 5.87
C LEU A 41 -14.66 5.43 4.47
N HIS A 42 -14.05 6.38 3.75
CA HIS A 42 -13.28 6.13 2.53
C HIS A 42 -11.76 6.19 2.75
N LEU A 43 -11.29 6.34 3.99
CA LEU A 43 -9.91 6.03 4.35
C LEU A 43 -9.90 4.62 4.98
N PRO A 44 -9.21 3.64 4.39
CA PRO A 44 -8.75 2.54 5.21
C PRO A 44 -7.94 3.15 6.36
N ALA A 45 -8.20 2.69 7.58
CA ALA A 45 -7.38 2.99 8.74
C ALA A 45 -5.94 2.56 8.44
N ALA A 46 -5.13 3.49 7.93
CA ALA A 46 -3.70 3.36 7.75
C ALA A 46 -3.15 4.73 7.32
N GLU A 47 -2.82 5.55 8.32
CA GLU A 47 -1.56 6.26 8.21
C GLU A 47 -0.47 5.18 8.07
N SER A 48 -0.08 4.92 6.83
CA SER A 48 1.04 4.06 6.47
C SER A 48 1.66 4.66 5.21
N PRO A 49 2.93 4.40 4.86
CA PRO A 49 3.61 4.90 3.64
C PRO A 49 2.99 4.35 2.32
N GLY A 50 1.68 4.09 2.29
CA GLY A 50 1.01 3.11 1.47
C GLY A 50 0.63 3.53 0.06
N LYS A 51 0.81 4.80 -0.34
CA LYS A 51 0.45 5.20 -1.72
C LYS A 51 1.41 4.62 -2.75
N GLN A 52 2.70 4.48 -2.42
CA GLN A 52 3.65 3.72 -3.24
C GLN A 52 3.53 2.20 -2.99
N SER A 53 3.22 1.79 -1.75
CA SER A 53 2.99 0.38 -1.42
C SER A 53 1.86 -0.24 -2.24
N SER A 54 0.79 0.49 -2.55
CA SER A 54 -0.34 -0.08 -3.32
C SER A 54 0.01 -0.43 -4.77
N SER A 55 0.87 0.36 -5.42
CA SER A 55 1.30 0.09 -6.80
C SER A 55 2.38 -0.99 -6.84
N VAL A 56 3.36 -0.92 -5.93
CA VAL A 56 4.43 -1.93 -5.84
C VAL A 56 3.86 -3.30 -5.45
N ASP A 57 2.90 -3.35 -4.53
CA ASP A 57 2.22 -4.59 -4.14
C ASP A 57 1.35 -5.14 -5.28
N ALA A 58 0.60 -4.29 -5.99
CA ALA A 58 -0.18 -4.72 -7.15
C ALA A 58 0.72 -5.25 -8.29
N ALA A 59 1.84 -4.58 -8.57
CA ALA A 59 2.83 -5.03 -9.54
C ALA A 59 3.47 -6.36 -9.10
N ALA A 60 3.83 -6.51 -7.83
CA ALA A 60 4.37 -7.76 -7.28
C ALA A 60 3.34 -8.91 -7.34
N ALA A 61 2.07 -8.62 -7.10
CA ALA A 61 0.98 -9.58 -7.22
C ALA A 61 0.74 -10.01 -8.68
N SER A 62 0.97 -9.12 -9.65
CA SER A 62 0.79 -9.39 -11.07
C SER A 62 1.81 -10.39 -11.66
N ILE A 63 2.98 -10.51 -11.05
CA ILE A 63 4.03 -11.44 -11.49
C ILE A 63 3.57 -12.87 -11.22
N THR A 64 3.50 -13.68 -12.26
CA THR A 64 3.13 -15.10 -12.19
C THR A 64 4.26 -15.95 -11.62
N GLU A 65 3.94 -17.02 -10.90
CA GLU A 65 4.96 -17.98 -10.42
C GLU A 65 5.73 -18.62 -11.60
N PHE A 66 7.04 -18.81 -11.41
CA PHE A 66 7.93 -19.48 -12.35
C PHE A 66 7.96 -20.97 -12.06
N HIS A 67 7.70 -21.76 -13.11
CA HIS A 67 7.85 -23.21 -13.10
C HIS A 67 8.76 -23.59 -14.25
N HIS A 68 9.88 -24.23 -13.95
CA HIS A 68 10.81 -24.64 -14.99
C HIS A 68 10.25 -25.88 -15.70
N ASP A 69 10.17 -25.81 -17.02
CA ASP A 69 9.68 -26.91 -17.84
C ASP A 69 10.57 -27.09 -19.09
N PRO A 70 11.55 -28.02 -19.04
CA PRO A 70 12.49 -28.20 -20.13
C PRO A 70 11.85 -28.83 -21.36
N ASP A 71 10.75 -29.57 -21.21
CA ASP A 71 10.04 -30.22 -22.32
C ASP A 71 9.26 -29.20 -23.17
N PHE A 72 8.79 -28.13 -22.54
CA PHE A 72 8.11 -27.01 -23.21
C PHE A 72 9.01 -25.77 -23.40
N GLY A 73 10.31 -25.87 -23.08
CA GLY A 73 11.28 -24.79 -23.24
C GLY A 73 11.02 -23.58 -22.35
N VAL A 74 10.39 -23.78 -21.19
CA VAL A 74 10.15 -22.74 -20.18
C VAL A 74 11.39 -22.59 -19.33
N THR A 75 12.25 -21.65 -19.73
CA THR A 75 13.47 -21.26 -19.01
C THR A 75 13.24 -20.05 -18.12
N PHE A 76 14.11 -19.83 -17.14
CA PHE A 76 14.00 -18.67 -16.27
C PHE A 76 14.20 -17.37 -17.05
N GLU A 77 15.14 -17.33 -18.01
CA GLU A 77 15.38 -16.15 -18.86
C GLU A 77 14.12 -15.72 -19.62
N ALA A 78 13.39 -16.67 -20.21
CA ALA A 78 12.18 -16.38 -20.97
C ALA A 78 11.03 -15.86 -20.08
N TRP A 79 10.93 -16.36 -18.84
CA TRP A 79 9.98 -15.87 -17.86
C TRP A 79 10.38 -14.49 -17.34
N PHE A 80 11.64 -14.30 -16.96
CA PHE A 80 12.15 -13.05 -16.40
C PHE A 80 12.01 -11.90 -17.40
N LYS A 81 12.30 -12.14 -18.67
CA LYS A 81 12.13 -11.14 -19.74
C LYS A 81 10.72 -10.56 -19.85
N ARG A 82 9.69 -11.30 -19.44
CA ARG A 82 8.29 -10.78 -19.42
C ARG A 82 8.05 -9.78 -18.29
N TRP A 83 8.83 -9.88 -17.22
CA TRP A 83 8.67 -9.11 -15.99
C TRP A 83 9.84 -8.15 -15.73
N GLU A 84 10.86 -8.18 -16.57
CA GLU A 84 12.09 -7.39 -16.47
C GLU A 84 11.80 -5.90 -16.30
N ASP A 85 10.86 -5.36 -17.07
CA ASP A 85 10.45 -3.95 -16.99
C ASP A 85 9.87 -3.60 -15.61
N ILE A 86 9.10 -4.51 -14.99
CA ILE A 86 8.57 -4.29 -13.65
C ILE A 86 9.71 -4.16 -12.63
N PHE A 87 10.74 -5.00 -12.73
CA PHE A 87 11.89 -4.93 -11.81
C PHE A 87 12.76 -3.68 -12.00
N HIS A 88 12.87 -3.19 -13.23
CA HIS A 88 13.72 -2.03 -13.55
C HIS A 88 13.01 -0.69 -13.47
N VAL A 89 11.70 -0.64 -13.74
CA VAL A 89 10.91 0.58 -13.81
C VAL A 89 10.04 0.73 -12.56
N GLU A 90 9.09 -0.19 -12.34
CA GLU A 90 8.14 -0.11 -11.22
C GLU A 90 8.86 -0.29 -9.87
N PHE A 91 9.89 -1.13 -9.83
CA PHE A 91 10.67 -1.42 -8.64
C PHE A 91 12.00 -0.65 -8.59
N ALA A 92 12.24 0.34 -9.47
CA ALA A 92 13.51 1.08 -9.57
C ALA A 92 14.03 1.60 -8.23
N TYR A 93 13.12 2.07 -7.36
CA TYR A 93 13.43 2.69 -6.07
C TYR A 93 13.36 1.73 -4.88
N THR A 94 13.15 0.43 -5.11
CA THR A 94 13.16 -0.58 -4.06
C THR A 94 14.54 -1.19 -3.88
N ASP A 95 14.88 -1.57 -2.65
CA ASP A 95 16.16 -2.20 -2.34
C ASP A 95 16.31 -3.56 -3.03
N ASP A 96 17.53 -3.88 -3.45
CA ASP A 96 17.87 -5.19 -4.03
C ASP A 96 17.46 -6.35 -3.14
N VAL A 97 17.62 -6.22 -1.82
CA VAL A 97 17.20 -7.25 -0.86
C VAL A 97 15.70 -7.54 -0.96
N TRP A 98 14.88 -6.51 -1.21
CA TRP A 98 13.44 -6.69 -1.39
C TRP A 98 13.14 -7.35 -2.74
N LYS A 99 13.79 -6.91 -3.82
CA LYS A 99 13.62 -7.50 -5.16
C LYS A 99 14.02 -8.98 -5.20
N VAL A 100 15.14 -9.33 -4.56
CA VAL A 100 15.61 -10.72 -4.42
C VAL A 100 14.56 -11.54 -3.66
N ARG A 101 14.07 -11.06 -2.51
CA ARG A 101 13.02 -11.76 -1.75
C ARG A 101 11.76 -11.99 -2.59
N LEU A 102 11.32 -10.98 -3.35
CA LEU A 102 10.17 -11.11 -4.24
C LEU A 102 10.44 -12.15 -5.34
N LEU A 103 11.60 -12.10 -5.98
CA LEU A 103 11.98 -13.03 -7.04
C LEU A 103 11.97 -14.48 -6.55
N LEU A 104 12.54 -14.74 -5.37
CA LEU A 104 12.54 -16.07 -4.76
C LEU A 104 11.14 -16.53 -4.34
N HIS A 105 10.28 -15.60 -3.91
CA HIS A 105 8.89 -15.91 -3.59
C HIS A 105 8.05 -16.25 -4.84
N LYS A 106 8.49 -15.82 -6.03
CA LYS A 106 7.85 -16.14 -7.31
C LYS A 106 8.43 -17.38 -7.97
N LEU A 107 9.37 -18.08 -7.34
CA LEU A 107 9.78 -19.41 -7.79
C LEU A 107 8.77 -20.45 -7.28
N GLY A 108 8.41 -21.40 -8.14
CA GLY A 108 7.66 -22.57 -7.76
C GLY A 108 8.37 -23.34 -6.65
N THR A 109 7.61 -24.16 -5.90
CA THR A 109 8.14 -24.87 -4.74
C THR A 109 9.39 -25.68 -5.06
N LYS A 110 9.40 -26.40 -6.20
CA LYS A 110 10.54 -27.23 -6.61
C LYS A 110 11.76 -26.40 -7.00
N GLU A 111 11.53 -25.30 -7.71
CA GLU A 111 12.56 -24.38 -8.16
C GLU A 111 13.20 -23.66 -6.97
N HIS A 112 12.39 -23.23 -6.01
CA HIS A 112 12.87 -22.63 -4.77
C HIS A 112 13.74 -23.62 -3.96
N GLU A 113 13.31 -24.88 -3.81
CA GLU A 113 14.11 -25.91 -3.13
C GLU A 113 15.45 -26.15 -3.84
N ARG A 114 15.45 -26.23 -5.17
CA ARG A 114 16.67 -26.41 -5.97
C ARG A 114 17.62 -25.24 -5.85
N TYR A 115 17.10 -24.01 -5.87
CA TYR A 115 17.89 -22.81 -5.65
C TYR A 115 18.49 -22.79 -4.23
N ALA A 116 17.70 -23.12 -3.21
CA ALA A 116 18.16 -23.18 -1.82
C ALA A 116 19.30 -24.21 -1.64
N ASP A 117 19.21 -25.38 -2.27
CA ASP A 117 20.26 -26.41 -2.25
C ASP A 117 21.59 -25.89 -2.83
N ILE A 118 21.51 -25.10 -3.90
CA ILE A 118 22.69 -24.52 -4.59
C ILE A 118 23.27 -23.32 -3.84
N ILE A 119 22.44 -22.56 -3.12
CA ILE A 119 22.82 -21.34 -2.39
C ILE A 119 23.34 -21.65 -0.98
N LEU A 120 22.98 -22.80 -0.40
CA LEU A 120 23.40 -23.23 0.94
C LEU A 120 24.91 -23.14 1.26
N PRO A 121 25.87 -23.28 0.31
CA PRO A 121 27.28 -23.00 0.61
C PRO A 121 27.65 -21.50 0.71
N GLU A 122 26.76 -20.58 0.34
CA GLU A 122 27.03 -19.15 0.24
C GLU A 122 26.17 -18.29 1.17
N ASN A 123 26.69 -17.11 1.53
CA ASN A 123 26.03 -16.21 2.45
C ASN A 123 24.91 -15.42 1.74
N PRO A 124 23.65 -15.52 2.18
CA PRO A 124 22.49 -14.93 1.48
C PRO A 124 22.47 -13.39 1.45
N ARG A 125 23.40 -12.72 2.16
CA ARG A 125 23.55 -11.25 2.13
C ARG A 125 24.48 -10.74 1.03
N ASP A 126 25.18 -11.64 0.32
CA ASP A 126 26.13 -11.28 -0.73
C ASP A 126 25.50 -11.18 -2.12
N PHE A 127 24.21 -11.53 -2.26
CA PHE A 127 23.54 -11.52 -3.56
C PHE A 127 22.84 -10.19 -3.83
N THR A 128 23.34 -9.46 -4.82
CA THR A 128 22.61 -8.36 -5.46
C THR A 128 21.45 -8.94 -6.29
N PHE A 129 20.53 -8.06 -6.71
CA PHE A 129 19.43 -8.49 -7.57
C PHE A 129 19.95 -9.09 -8.90
N ASP A 130 20.90 -8.40 -9.54
CA ASP A 130 21.47 -8.83 -10.82
C ASP A 130 22.22 -10.16 -10.71
N ALA A 131 23.03 -10.36 -9.66
CA ALA A 131 23.71 -11.63 -9.41
C ALA A 131 22.72 -12.79 -9.20
N THR A 132 21.59 -12.52 -8.55
CA THR A 132 20.54 -13.51 -8.35
C THR A 132 19.87 -13.90 -9.66
N VAL A 133 19.53 -12.92 -10.50
CA VAL A 133 18.93 -13.14 -11.82
C VAL A 133 19.87 -13.96 -12.69
N ASN A 134 21.15 -13.60 -12.74
CA ASN A 134 22.16 -14.33 -13.51
C ASN A 134 22.25 -15.80 -13.06
N ARG A 135 22.33 -16.04 -11.76
CA ARG A 135 22.41 -17.39 -11.22
C ARG A 135 21.16 -18.22 -11.49
N LEU A 136 19.98 -17.63 -11.40
CA LEU A 136 18.73 -18.32 -11.73
C LEU A 136 18.67 -18.70 -13.22
N SER A 137 19.15 -17.84 -14.12
CA SER A 137 19.27 -18.16 -15.55
C SER A 137 20.27 -19.28 -15.84
N GLU A 138 21.32 -19.45 -15.01
CA GLU A 138 22.25 -20.57 -15.17
C GLU A 138 21.67 -21.92 -14.68
N ILE A 139 20.74 -21.88 -13.72
CA ILE A 139 20.16 -23.08 -13.10
C ILE A 139 18.93 -23.60 -13.87
N PHE A 140 18.16 -22.71 -14.51
CA PHE A 140 16.85 -22.99 -15.12
C PHE A 140 16.69 -22.35 -16.51
#